data_AF-A0A7L7QWW2-F1
#
_entry.id   AF-A0A7L7QWW2-F1
#
_cell.length_a   1.000
_cell.length_b   1.000
_cell.length_c   1.000
_cell.angle_alpha   90.00
_cell.angle_beta   90.00
_cell.angle_gamma   90.00
#
_symmetry.space_group_name_H-M   'P 1'
#
loop_
_entity.id
_entity.type
_entity.pdbx_description
1 polymer ?
#
loop_
_entity_poly.entity_id
_entity_poly.type
_entity_poly.pdbx_seq_one_letter_code
_entity_poly.pdbx_strand_id
1 'polypeptide(L)'
;NYLGDKVTQAVITVPAYFNDAQRQATKDAGKIAGLEVLRIINEPTAAALAYGFEKSASKTIAVYDLGGGTFDVSILEIADGVFEVKSTNGDTFLGGEDFDTRILNHLIDVFKKENGIDLSKDPLALQRLKEAAEKAKKELSSAVTTDINLPYITADSSGPKHLNIKFTRAELEKLVDDLIEKTIEPCRK
;
A
#
# COMPACT_ATOMS: atom_id res chain seq x y z
N ASN A 1 16.47 -13.24 -19.11
CA ASN A 1 15.63 -12.17 -19.70
C ASN A 1 14.39 -12.85 -20.27
N TYR A 2 13.17 -12.47 -19.84
CA TYR A 2 11.94 -13.23 -20.16
C TYR A 2 11.61 -13.25 -21.66
N LEU A 3 11.79 -12.12 -22.34
CA LEU A 3 11.41 -11.95 -23.76
C LEU A 3 12.53 -12.25 -24.76
N GLY A 4 13.79 -12.37 -24.31
CA GLY A 4 14.94 -12.54 -25.20
C GLY A 4 15.35 -11.29 -26.01
N ASP A 5 14.46 -10.31 -26.16
CA ASP A 5 14.67 -9.09 -26.96
C ASP A 5 14.68 -7.79 -26.15
N LYS A 6 15.13 -6.70 -26.80
CA LYS A 6 15.15 -5.35 -26.22
C LYS A 6 13.74 -4.77 -26.18
N VAL A 7 13.32 -4.30 -25.00
CA VAL A 7 12.07 -3.55 -24.80
C VAL A 7 12.38 -2.05 -24.79
N THR A 8 11.69 -1.27 -25.62
CA THR A 8 11.89 0.19 -25.74
C THR A 8 10.63 1.00 -25.51
N GLN A 9 9.47 0.38 -25.39
CA GLN A 9 8.18 1.06 -25.30
C GLN A 9 7.38 0.52 -24.12
N ALA A 10 6.60 1.38 -23.47
CA ALA A 10 5.76 1.01 -22.35
C ALA A 10 4.48 1.83 -22.25
N VAL A 11 3.48 1.23 -21.61
CA VAL A 11 2.33 1.93 -21.01
C VAL A 11 2.57 1.92 -19.50
N ILE A 12 2.38 3.05 -18.84
CA ILE A 12 2.65 3.21 -17.41
C ILE A 12 1.35 3.61 -16.70
N THR A 13 1.05 2.98 -15.57
CA THR A 13 -0.12 3.28 -14.74
C THR A 13 0.17 4.45 -13.81
N VAL A 14 -0.88 5.18 -13.42
CA VAL A 14 -0.86 6.20 -12.36
C VAL A 14 -2.16 6.16 -11.56
N PRO A 15 -2.17 6.60 -10.29
CA PRO A 15 -3.40 6.82 -9.54
C PRO A 15 -4.37 7.72 -10.30
N ALA A 16 -5.68 7.49 -10.13
CA ALA A 16 -6.69 8.25 -10.87
C ALA A 16 -6.62 9.76 -10.57
N TYR A 17 -6.25 10.08 -9.33
CA TYR A 17 -6.16 11.43 -8.76
C TYR A 17 -4.91 12.22 -9.11
N PHE A 18 -3.95 11.62 -9.82
CA PHE A 18 -2.74 12.33 -10.20
C PHE A 18 -3.06 13.57 -11.04
N ASN A 19 -2.56 14.72 -10.61
CA ASN A 19 -2.62 15.96 -11.37
C ASN A 19 -1.64 15.95 -12.56
N ASP A 20 -1.73 16.96 -13.42
CA ASP A 20 -0.90 17.05 -14.63
C ASP A 20 0.60 17.02 -14.34
N ALA A 21 1.04 17.66 -13.24
CA ALA A 21 2.45 17.68 -12.85
C ALA A 21 2.95 16.29 -12.43
N GLN A 22 2.16 15.56 -11.64
CA GLN A 22 2.50 14.20 -11.23
C GLN A 22 2.50 13.24 -12.43
N ARG A 23 1.53 13.36 -13.35
CA ARG A 23 1.49 12.56 -14.59
C ARG A 23 2.70 12.81 -15.48
N GLN A 24 3.09 14.09 -15.63
CA GLN A 24 4.27 14.45 -16.41
C GLN A 24 5.56 13.91 -15.77
N ALA A 25 5.69 14.01 -14.44
CA ALA A 25 6.83 13.45 -13.71
C ALA A 25 6.94 11.93 -13.91
N THR A 26 5.83 11.19 -13.87
CA THR A 26 5.83 9.74 -14.16
C THR A 26 6.24 9.43 -15.60
N LYS A 27 5.78 10.23 -16.57
CA LYS A 27 6.19 10.09 -17.98
C LYS A 27 7.68 10.34 -18.16
N ASP A 28 8.22 11.36 -17.50
CA ASP A 28 9.64 11.69 -17.53
C ASP A 28 10.48 10.59 -16.87
N ALA A 29 10.00 9.98 -15.77
CA ALA A 29 10.64 8.82 -15.17
C ALA A 29 10.76 7.64 -16.14
N GLY A 30 9.70 7.35 -16.92
CA GLY A 30 9.74 6.34 -17.99
C GLY A 30 10.80 6.66 -19.06
N LYS A 31 10.91 7.92 -19.47
CA LYS A 31 11.92 8.37 -20.44
C LYS A 31 13.34 8.25 -19.89
N ILE A 32 13.56 8.60 -18.62
CA ILE A 32 14.85 8.45 -17.92
C ILE A 32 15.25 6.96 -17.85
N ALA A 33 14.28 6.07 -17.67
CA ALA A 33 14.50 4.62 -17.72
C ALA A 33 14.75 4.07 -19.13
N GLY A 34 14.75 4.91 -20.17
CA GLY A 34 14.99 4.51 -21.56
C GLY A 34 13.76 3.96 -22.28
N LEU A 35 12.56 4.23 -21.78
CA LEU A 35 11.29 3.81 -22.37
C LEU A 35 10.62 4.97 -23.09
N GLU A 36 10.13 4.71 -24.30
CA GLU A 36 9.11 5.53 -24.94
C GLU A 36 7.76 5.24 -24.28
N VAL A 37 7.24 6.23 -23.54
CA VAL A 37 5.96 6.12 -22.84
C VAL A 37 4.82 6.40 -23.82
N LEU A 38 4.22 5.34 -24.34
CA LEU A 38 3.15 5.39 -25.34
C LEU A 38 1.85 5.97 -24.76
N ARG A 39 1.56 5.63 -23.50
CA ARG A 39 0.37 6.10 -22.79
C ARG A 39 0.59 6.07 -21.28
N ILE A 40 0.05 7.08 -20.62
CA ILE A 40 -0.23 7.03 -19.19
C ILE A 40 -1.70 6.62 -19.03
N ILE A 41 -1.96 5.58 -18.25
CA ILE A 41 -3.31 5.07 -18.00
C ILE A 41 -3.61 5.13 -16.49
N ASN A 42 -4.86 5.40 -16.13
CA ASN A 42 -5.27 5.35 -14.73
C ASN A 42 -5.30 3.90 -14.25
N GLU A 43 -4.81 3.66 -13.04
CA GLU A 43 -4.84 2.35 -12.35
C GLU A 43 -6.22 1.70 -12.36
N PRO A 44 -7.32 2.36 -11.96
CA PRO A 44 -8.64 1.73 -11.97
C PRO A 44 -9.14 1.40 -13.39
N THR A 45 -8.74 2.17 -14.39
CA THR A 45 -9.05 1.85 -15.80
C THR A 45 -8.26 0.64 -16.27
N ALA A 46 -6.98 0.52 -15.91
CA ALA A 46 -6.16 -0.65 -16.22
C ALA A 46 -6.72 -1.92 -15.56
N ALA A 47 -7.13 -1.84 -14.30
CA ALA A 47 -7.79 -2.93 -13.59
C ALA A 47 -9.13 -3.33 -14.25
N ALA A 48 -9.94 -2.35 -14.63
CA ALA A 48 -11.20 -2.58 -15.33
C ALA A 48 -10.99 -3.24 -16.69
N LEU A 49 -9.99 -2.80 -17.47
CA LEU A 49 -9.62 -3.42 -18.74
C LEU A 49 -9.25 -4.90 -18.55
N ALA A 50 -8.45 -5.22 -17.53
CA ALA A 50 -8.09 -6.59 -17.21
C ALA A 50 -9.31 -7.44 -16.80
N TYR A 51 -10.26 -6.86 -16.05
CA TYR A 51 -11.49 -7.54 -15.64
C TYR A 51 -12.50 -7.74 -16.78
N GLY A 52 -12.60 -6.78 -17.69
CA GLY A 52 -13.63 -6.65 -18.72
C GLY A 52 -13.25 -7.21 -20.10
N PHE A 53 -11.98 -7.55 -20.33
CA PHE A 53 -11.46 -7.94 -21.65
C PHE A 53 -12.26 -9.04 -22.37
N GLU A 54 -12.83 -10.01 -21.64
CA GLU A 54 -13.59 -11.13 -22.22
C GLU A 54 -15.12 -11.01 -22.03
N LYS A 55 -15.62 -9.91 -21.44
CA LYS A 55 -17.02 -9.82 -21.00
C LYS A 55 -17.85 -8.95 -21.95
N SER A 56 -18.86 -9.56 -22.58
CA SER A 56 -19.72 -8.94 -23.59
C SER A 56 -20.97 -8.24 -23.05
N ALA A 57 -21.27 -8.38 -21.74
CA ALA A 57 -22.46 -7.78 -21.16
C ALA A 57 -22.14 -6.40 -20.57
N SER A 58 -23.00 -5.42 -20.86
CA SER A 58 -22.93 -4.10 -20.24
C SER A 58 -23.11 -4.19 -18.73
N LYS A 59 -22.18 -3.61 -17.97
CA LYS A 59 -22.16 -3.67 -16.50
C LYS A 59 -21.52 -2.43 -15.90
N THR A 60 -22.05 -2.03 -14.75
CA THR A 60 -21.39 -1.09 -13.85
C THR A 60 -20.53 -1.85 -12.85
N ILE A 61 -19.29 -1.42 -12.67
CA ILE A 61 -18.34 -1.98 -11.70
C ILE A 61 -17.80 -0.90 -10.78
N ALA A 62 -17.44 -1.29 -9.56
CA ALA A 62 -16.64 -0.49 -8.66
C ALA A 62 -15.23 -1.10 -8.56
N VAL A 63 -14.21 -0.27 -8.76
CA VAL A 63 -12.82 -0.63 -8.48
C VAL A 63 -12.44 0.05 -7.18
N TYR A 64 -12.14 -0.74 -6.15
CA TYR A 64 -11.59 -0.29 -4.87
C TYR A 64 -10.12 -0.68 -4.85
N ASP A 65 -9.23 0.30 -4.88
CA ASP A 65 -7.78 0.12 -4.94
C ASP A 65 -7.14 0.77 -3.72
N LEU A 66 -6.75 -0.06 -2.74
CA LEU A 66 -6.02 0.37 -1.54
C LEU A 66 -4.59 -0.14 -1.63
N GLY A 67 -3.71 0.72 -2.14
CA GLY A 67 -2.32 0.41 -2.41
C GLY A 67 -1.40 0.66 -1.21
N GLY A 68 -0.10 0.79 -1.49
CA GLY A 68 0.93 1.05 -0.48
C GLY A 68 0.87 2.45 0.12
N GLY A 69 0.52 3.47 -0.66
CA GLY A 69 0.48 4.88 -0.20
C GLY A 69 -0.74 5.68 -0.66
N THR A 70 -1.62 5.09 -1.47
CA THR A 70 -2.80 5.75 -2.02
C THR A 70 -4.01 4.84 -1.95
N PHE A 71 -5.18 5.46 -1.85
CA PHE A 71 -6.48 4.82 -1.94
C PHE A 71 -7.28 5.48 -3.06
N ASP A 72 -7.75 4.68 -4.02
CA ASP A 72 -8.63 5.12 -5.10
C ASP A 72 -9.89 4.25 -5.14
N VAL A 73 -11.04 4.87 -5.37
CA VAL A 73 -12.29 4.21 -5.73
C VAL A 73 -12.82 4.79 -7.03
N SER A 74 -13.26 3.94 -7.96
CA SER A 74 -13.83 4.38 -9.23
C SER A 74 -15.04 3.56 -9.62
N ILE A 75 -16.08 4.22 -10.09
CA ILE A 75 -17.24 3.59 -10.71
C ILE A 75 -17.08 3.66 -12.22
N LEU A 76 -17.07 2.49 -12.87
CA LEU A 76 -16.92 2.39 -14.31
C LEU A 76 -18.14 1.71 -14.92
N GLU A 77 -18.58 2.21 -16.06
CA GLU A 77 -19.52 1.52 -16.93
C GLU A 77 -18.74 0.86 -18.08
N ILE A 78 -19.02 -0.41 -18.30
CA ILE A 78 -18.49 -1.20 -19.41
C ILE A 78 -19.65 -1.43 -20.36
N ALA A 79 -19.53 -1.02 -21.61
CA ALA A 79 -20.51 -1.29 -22.66
C ALA A 79 -19.79 -1.43 -24.02
N ASP A 80 -20.03 -2.52 -24.73
CA ASP A 80 -19.48 -2.75 -26.08
C ASP A 80 -17.95 -2.55 -26.20
N GLY A 81 -17.21 -2.97 -25.17
CA GLY A 81 -15.74 -2.82 -25.10
C GLY A 81 -15.27 -1.38 -24.81
N VAL A 82 -16.18 -0.44 -24.60
CA VAL A 82 -15.91 0.91 -24.13
C VAL A 82 -15.98 0.93 -22.61
N PHE A 83 -14.99 1.59 -22.00
CA PHE A 83 -14.88 1.79 -20.57
C PHE A 83 -15.05 3.27 -20.28
N GLU A 84 -16.11 3.63 -19.56
CA GLU A 84 -16.38 5.00 -19.16
C GLU A 84 -16.27 5.12 -17.64
N VAL A 85 -15.43 6.05 -17.17
CA VAL A 85 -15.35 6.38 -15.75
C VAL A 85 -16.50 7.33 -15.42
N LYS A 86 -17.44 6.88 -14.58
CA LYS A 86 -18.60 7.67 -14.15
C LYS A 86 -18.29 8.57 -12.97
N SER A 87 -17.55 8.03 -12.03
CA SER A 87 -17.04 8.78 -10.88
C SER A 87 -15.75 8.16 -10.40
N THR A 88 -14.94 8.99 -9.75
CA THR A 88 -13.73 8.58 -9.05
C THR A 88 -13.69 9.36 -7.73
N ASN A 89 -13.14 8.76 -6.69
CA ASN A 89 -12.87 9.35 -5.37
C ASN A 89 -11.65 8.67 -4.73
N GLY A 90 -11.05 9.24 -3.69
CA GLY A 90 -9.85 8.66 -3.09
C GLY A 90 -9.12 9.56 -2.10
N ASP A 91 -7.95 9.09 -1.66
CA ASP A 91 -6.99 9.80 -0.82
C ASP A 91 -5.56 9.45 -1.28
N THR A 92 -4.80 10.47 -1.69
CA THR A 92 -3.43 10.30 -2.21
C THR A 92 -2.38 10.11 -1.10
N PHE A 93 -2.79 10.11 0.17
CA PHE A 93 -1.91 9.96 1.33
C PHE A 93 -2.48 8.95 2.34
N LEU A 94 -3.14 7.90 1.84
CA LEU A 94 -3.69 6.82 2.63
C LEU A 94 -3.36 5.48 1.98
N GLY A 95 -2.60 4.62 2.65
CA GLY A 95 -2.29 3.29 2.13
C GLY A 95 -1.67 2.34 3.15
N GLY A 96 -1.16 1.22 2.67
CA GLY A 96 -0.52 0.18 3.49
C GLY A 96 0.65 0.66 4.36
N GLU A 97 1.34 1.74 4.01
CA GLU A 97 2.41 2.36 4.81
C GLU A 97 1.87 2.99 6.10
N ASP A 98 0.65 3.54 6.08
CA ASP A 98 -0.01 4.06 7.28
C ASP A 98 -0.35 2.93 8.24
N PHE A 99 -0.79 1.79 7.72
CA PHE A 99 -1.06 0.58 8.50
C PHE A 99 0.22 0.07 9.17
N ASP A 100 1.32 0.00 8.41
CA ASP A 100 2.64 -0.39 8.94
C ASP A 100 3.10 0.58 10.02
N THR A 101 2.85 1.87 9.84
CA THR A 101 3.18 2.92 10.81
C THR A 101 2.37 2.77 12.12
N ARG A 102 1.10 2.35 12.06
CA ARG A 102 0.31 2.06 13.28
C ARG A 102 0.89 0.92 14.09
N ILE A 103 1.29 -0.16 13.41
CA ILE A 103 1.93 -1.31 14.07
C ILE A 103 3.29 -0.88 14.64
N LEU A 104 4.11 -0.17 13.85
CA LEU A 104 5.41 0.33 14.29
C LEU A 104 5.32 1.15 15.58
N ASN A 105 4.42 2.13 15.62
CA ASN A 105 4.23 2.99 16.80
C ASN A 105 3.79 2.16 18.01
N HIS A 106 2.88 1.21 17.81
CA HIS A 106 2.46 0.27 18.86
C HIS A 106 3.65 -0.53 19.43
N LEU A 107 4.51 -1.08 18.57
CA LEU A 107 5.69 -1.85 19.00
C LEU A 107 6.70 -0.97 19.78
N ILE A 108 6.91 0.28 19.33
CA ILE A 108 7.77 1.25 20.02
C ILE A 108 7.20 1.54 21.42
N ASP A 109 5.91 1.81 21.52
CA ASP A 109 5.24 2.13 22.79
C ASP A 109 5.29 0.96 23.78
N VAL A 110 5.03 -0.28 23.30
CA VAL A 110 5.12 -1.49 24.13
C VAL A 110 6.55 -1.68 24.62
N PHE A 111 7.55 -1.62 23.74
CA PHE A 111 8.95 -1.81 24.12
C PHE A 111 9.43 -0.74 25.10
N LYS A 112 9.03 0.53 24.89
CA LYS A 112 9.35 1.65 25.77
C LYS A 112 8.71 1.49 27.14
N LYS A 113 7.47 0.99 27.22
CA LYS A 113 6.79 0.71 28.48
C LYS A 113 7.48 -0.41 29.27
N GLU A 114 7.97 -1.44 28.59
CA GLU A 114 8.60 -2.61 29.23
C GLU A 114 10.07 -2.39 29.59
N ASN A 115 10.82 -1.68 28.74
CA ASN A 115 12.28 -1.56 28.85
C ASN A 115 12.75 -0.14 29.18
N GLY A 116 11.87 0.86 29.13
CA GLY A 116 12.23 2.27 29.34
C GLY A 116 13.04 2.89 28.18
N ILE A 117 13.21 2.19 27.07
CA ILE A 117 14.03 2.60 25.93
C ILE A 117 13.14 2.98 24.75
N ASP A 118 13.39 4.15 24.17
CA ASP A 118 12.66 4.65 23.02
C ASP A 118 13.38 4.27 21.71
N LEU A 119 12.90 3.21 21.04
CA LEU A 119 13.49 2.71 19.79
C LEU A 119 13.33 3.66 18.60
N SER A 120 12.46 4.68 18.68
CA SER A 120 12.31 5.67 17.60
C SER A 120 13.58 6.50 17.37
N LYS A 121 14.48 6.54 18.35
CA LYS A 121 15.73 7.29 18.31
C LYS A 121 16.91 6.51 17.72
N ASP A 122 16.73 5.22 17.46
CA ASP A 122 17.74 4.34 16.87
C ASP A 122 17.34 4.01 15.42
N PRO A 123 18.00 4.60 14.41
CA PRO A 123 17.65 4.39 13.00
C PRO A 123 17.72 2.92 12.56
N LEU A 124 18.66 2.14 13.11
CA LEU A 124 18.82 0.72 12.75
C LEU A 124 17.70 -0.11 13.37
N ALA A 125 17.35 0.15 14.64
CA ALA A 125 16.21 -0.50 15.27
C ALA A 125 14.90 -0.16 14.56
N LEU A 126 14.72 1.12 14.18
CA LEU A 126 13.53 1.60 13.48
C LEU A 126 13.34 0.90 12.12
N GLN A 127 14.40 0.73 11.34
CA GLN A 127 14.33 0.01 10.07
C GLN A 127 13.88 -1.45 10.28
N ARG A 128 14.48 -2.15 11.25
CA ARG A 128 14.12 -3.55 11.56
C ARG A 128 12.69 -3.68 12.07
N LEU A 129 12.22 -2.71 12.86
CA LEU A 129 10.84 -2.66 13.32
C LEU A 129 9.86 -2.45 12.15
N LYS A 130 10.20 -1.58 11.18
CA LYS A 130 9.37 -1.37 9.98
C LYS A 130 9.19 -2.66 9.17
N GLU A 131 10.28 -3.36 8.90
CA GLU A 131 10.26 -4.64 8.18
C GLU A 131 9.44 -5.69 8.94
N ALA A 132 9.59 -5.75 10.27
CA ALA A 132 8.83 -6.67 11.11
C ALA A 132 7.34 -6.32 11.20
N ALA A 133 6.99 -5.03 11.25
CA ALA A 133 5.61 -4.54 11.25
C ALA A 133 4.90 -4.91 9.93
N GLU A 134 5.53 -4.64 8.79
CA GLU A 134 4.96 -4.99 7.48
C GLU A 134 4.79 -6.51 7.33
N LYS A 135 5.78 -7.29 7.79
CA LYS A 135 5.69 -8.75 7.80
C LYS A 135 4.53 -9.24 8.67
N ALA A 136 4.38 -8.71 9.88
CA ALA A 136 3.29 -9.06 10.79
C ALA A 136 1.91 -8.71 10.20
N LYS A 137 1.78 -7.54 9.58
CA LYS A 137 0.58 -7.13 8.83
C LYS A 137 0.20 -8.19 7.79
N LYS A 138 1.16 -8.59 6.95
CA LYS A 138 0.95 -9.59 5.89
C LYS A 138 0.55 -10.96 6.44
N GLU A 139 1.19 -11.41 7.52
CA GLU A 139 0.87 -12.70 8.15
C GLU A 139 -0.54 -12.71 8.75
N LEU A 140 -0.93 -11.63 9.44
CA LEU A 140 -2.26 -11.49 10.06
C LEU A 140 -3.42 -11.39 9.06
N SER A 141 -3.15 -11.13 7.77
CA SER A 141 -4.14 -11.23 6.71
C SER A 141 -4.68 -12.65 6.50
N SER A 142 -3.96 -13.68 6.97
CA SER A 142 -4.38 -15.09 6.91
C SER A 142 -4.46 -15.76 8.28
N ALA A 143 -3.49 -15.48 9.16
CA ALA A 143 -3.45 -16.00 10.52
C ALA A 143 -4.20 -15.10 11.52
N VAL A 144 -4.60 -15.66 12.65
CA VAL A 144 -5.22 -14.90 13.76
C VAL A 144 -4.21 -14.28 14.72
N THR A 145 -2.96 -14.77 14.70
CA THR A 145 -1.86 -14.33 15.55
C THR A 145 -0.53 -14.52 14.82
N THR A 146 0.47 -13.70 15.15
CA THR A 146 1.87 -13.83 14.75
C THR A 146 2.78 -13.46 15.92
N ASP A 147 4.02 -13.93 15.88
CA ASP A 147 5.07 -13.59 16.85
C ASP A 147 6.11 -12.65 16.21
N ILE A 148 6.23 -11.45 16.77
CA ILE A 148 7.22 -10.45 16.35
C ILE A 148 8.45 -10.61 17.25
N ASN A 149 9.48 -11.26 16.70
CA ASN A 149 10.72 -11.55 17.42
C ASN A 149 11.92 -10.85 16.75
N LEU A 150 12.46 -9.83 17.42
CA LEU A 150 13.66 -9.10 17.00
C LEU A 150 14.76 -9.24 18.07
N PRO A 151 15.67 -10.22 17.91
CA PRO A 151 16.77 -10.36 18.84
C PRO A 151 17.79 -9.24 18.65
N TYR A 152 18.45 -8.81 19.73
CA TYR A 152 19.47 -7.76 19.71
C TYR A 152 18.96 -6.50 19.01
N ILE A 153 17.74 -6.05 19.36
CA ILE A 153 17.12 -4.89 18.75
C ILE A 153 17.82 -3.59 19.18
N THR A 154 18.32 -3.56 20.42
CA THR A 154 19.13 -2.47 20.97
C THR A 154 19.95 -2.99 22.17
N ALA A 155 20.67 -2.12 22.88
CA ALA A 155 21.39 -2.45 24.11
C ALA A 155 21.37 -1.28 25.10
N ASP A 156 21.46 -1.58 26.40
CA ASP A 156 21.65 -0.61 27.48
C ASP A 156 22.80 -1.02 28.42
N SER A 157 22.95 -0.34 29.55
CA SER A 157 23.97 -0.67 30.56
C SER A 157 23.84 -2.07 31.18
N SER A 158 22.67 -2.70 31.07
CA SER A 158 22.42 -4.08 31.52
C SER A 158 22.68 -5.13 30.44
N GLY A 159 22.95 -4.71 29.19
CA GLY A 159 23.28 -5.59 28.08
C GLY A 159 22.31 -5.48 26.90
N PRO A 160 22.36 -6.46 25.97
CA PRO A 160 21.49 -6.47 24.80
C PRO A 160 20.02 -6.67 25.17
N LYS A 161 19.12 -6.06 24.39
CA LYS A 161 17.68 -6.19 24.51
C LYS A 161 17.07 -6.86 23.28
N HIS A 162 15.95 -7.52 23.47
CA HIS A 162 15.21 -8.25 22.44
C HIS A 162 13.76 -7.79 22.48
N LEU A 163 13.11 -7.72 21.32
CA LEU A 163 11.67 -7.56 21.23
C LEU A 163 11.06 -8.94 21.01
N ASN A 164 10.11 -9.36 21.84
CA ASN A 164 9.34 -10.58 21.62
C ASN A 164 7.89 -10.31 22.00
N ILE A 165 7.05 -10.06 21.00
CA ILE A 165 5.64 -9.70 21.17
C ILE A 165 4.79 -10.68 20.39
N LYS A 166 3.83 -11.31 21.07
CA LYS A 166 2.73 -12.00 20.41
C LYS A 166 1.69 -10.96 20.01
N PHE A 167 1.39 -10.88 18.72
CA PHE A 167 0.50 -9.89 18.14
C PHE A 167 -0.70 -10.59 17.48
N THR A 168 -1.89 -10.04 17.66
CA THR A 168 -3.14 -10.65 17.19
C THR A 168 -3.82 -9.83 16.11
N ARG A 169 -4.65 -10.49 15.28
CA ARG A 169 -5.46 -9.81 14.27
C ARG A 169 -6.39 -8.77 14.91
N ALA A 170 -6.97 -9.08 16.06
CA ALA A 170 -7.86 -8.16 16.77
C ALA A 170 -7.14 -6.87 17.23
N GLU A 171 -5.87 -6.98 17.66
CA GLU A 171 -5.06 -5.79 17.97
C GLU A 171 -4.74 -4.99 16.71
N LEU A 172 -4.39 -5.65 15.60
CA LEU A 172 -4.18 -4.99 14.31
C LEU A 172 -5.43 -4.23 13.87
N GLU A 173 -6.58 -4.90 13.82
CA GLU A 173 -7.87 -4.31 13.41
C GLU A 173 -8.17 -3.07 14.24
N LYS A 174 -8.01 -3.14 15.57
CA LYS A 174 -8.21 -1.98 16.46
C LYS A 174 -7.26 -0.81 16.17
N LEU A 175 -6.02 -1.07 15.75
CA LEU A 175 -5.02 -0.03 15.48
C LEU A 175 -5.28 0.72 14.17
N VAL A 176 -5.96 0.09 13.21
CA VAL A 176 -6.15 0.60 11.85
C VAL A 176 -7.61 0.85 11.47
N ASP A 177 -8.55 0.61 12.40
CA ASP A 177 -9.99 0.77 12.18
C ASP A 177 -10.36 2.15 11.59
N ASP A 178 -9.76 3.22 12.12
CA ASP A 178 -9.99 4.57 11.61
C ASP A 178 -9.42 4.80 10.20
N LEU A 179 -8.36 4.09 9.82
CA LEU A 179 -7.82 4.14 8.46
C LEU A 179 -8.76 3.44 7.47
N ILE A 180 -9.38 2.34 7.89
CA ILE A 180 -10.39 1.63 7.08
C ILE A 180 -11.64 2.49 6.94
N GLU A 181 -12.14 3.10 8.02
CA GLU A 181 -13.31 4.00 7.93
C GLU A 181 -13.07 5.19 7.00
N LYS A 182 -11.84 5.72 6.93
CA LYS A 182 -11.47 6.77 5.96
C LYS A 182 -11.62 6.35 4.50
N THR A 183 -11.54 5.06 4.17
CA THR A 183 -11.75 4.59 2.79
C THR A 183 -13.24 4.50 2.42
N ILE A 184 -14.14 4.45 3.42
CA ILE A 184 -15.59 4.31 3.20
C ILE A 184 -16.22 5.65 2.78
N GLU A 185 -15.77 6.76 3.34
CA GLU A 185 -16.26 8.11 3.00
C GLU A 185 -16.17 8.42 1.49
N PRO A 186 -15.02 8.23 0.82
CA PRO A 186 -14.92 8.39 -0.63
C PRO A 186 -15.83 7.43 -1.43
N CYS A 187 -16.12 6.24 -0.92
CA CYS A 187 -16.99 5.27 -1.60
C CYS A 187 -18.48 5.67 -1.61
N ARG A 188 -18.90 6.57 -0.70
CA ARG A 188 -20.29 7.03 -0.59
C ARG A 188 -20.62 8.25 -1.46
N LYS A 189 -19.60 8.94 -1.97
CA LYS A 189 -19.70 10.19 -2.72
C LYS A 189 -19.56 9.92 -4.22
#